data_AF-A0A8X6MH75-F1
#
_entry.id   AF-A0A8X6MH75-F1
#
_cell.length_a   1.000
_cell.length_b   1.000
_cell.length_c   1.000
_cell.angle_alpha   90.00
_cell.angle_beta   90.00
_cell.angle_gamma   90.00
#
_symmetry.space_group_name_H-M   'P 1'
#
loop_
_entity.id
_entity.type
_entity.pdbx_description
1 polymer ?
#
loop_
_entity_poly.entity_id
_entity_poly.type
_entity_poly.pdbx_seq_one_letter_code
_entity_poly.pdbx_strand_id
1 'polypeptide(L)'
;NTWSRMDITQVLRKKNFSKTVLKTIALETINTRYLQPNWLHVCTYGSRLNQDGSGGTGIFSELFAFYLNLVPDTSSFDGEIEAVRNTIQ
;
A
#
# COMPACT_ATOMS: atom_id res chain seq x y z
N ASN A 1 -14.05 -16.85 -25.42
CA ASN A 1 -13.92 -16.53 -23.98
C ASN A 1 -12.88 -15.46 -23.76
N THR A 2 -13.26 -14.20 -23.98
CA THR A 2 -12.39 -13.04 -23.76
C THR A 2 -12.49 -12.63 -22.31
N TRP A 3 -11.56 -13.09 -21.48
CA TRP A 3 -11.29 -12.46 -20.19
C TRP A 3 -10.70 -11.10 -20.51
N SER A 4 -11.53 -10.06 -20.50
CA SER A 4 -11.06 -8.68 -20.61
C SER A 4 -10.19 -8.40 -19.40
N ARG A 5 -8.87 -8.33 -19.60
CA ARG A 5 -7.87 -7.89 -18.61
C ARG A 5 -8.39 -6.62 -17.94
N MET A 6 -8.75 -6.72 -16.66
CA MET A 6 -9.23 -5.58 -15.89
C MET A 6 -8.01 -4.81 -15.39
N ASP A 7 -7.93 -3.56 -15.79
CA ASP A 7 -6.80 -2.69 -15.52
C ASP A 7 -7.23 -1.53 -14.62
N ILE A 8 -6.44 -1.17 -13.61
CA ILE A 8 -6.73 -0.01 -12.76
C ILE A 8 -6.75 1.31 -13.54
N THR A 9 -6.15 1.35 -14.75
CA THR A 9 -6.23 2.53 -15.63
C THR A 9 -7.55 2.65 -16.38
N GLN A 10 -8.36 1.60 -16.43
CA GLN A 10 -9.75 1.78 -16.82
C GLN A 10 -10.44 2.56 -15.71
N VAL A 11 -11.34 3.49 -16.06
CA VAL A 11 -12.04 4.33 -15.08
C VAL A 11 -13.01 3.44 -14.27
N LEU A 12 -12.47 2.74 -13.27
CA LEU A 12 -13.21 1.88 -12.37
C LEU A 12 -13.79 2.76 -11.27
N ARG A 13 -15.11 2.94 -11.29
CA ARG A 13 -15.81 3.60 -10.19
C ARG A 13 -15.83 2.66 -8.99
N LYS A 14 -15.05 2.99 -7.95
CA LYS A 14 -14.92 2.21 -6.70
C LYS A 14 -16.26 1.73 -6.12
N LYS A 15 -17.32 2.53 -6.24
CA LYS A 15 -18.67 2.21 -5.75
C LYS A 15 -19.39 1.08 -6.50
N ASN A 16 -18.94 0.74 -7.71
CA ASN A 16 -19.59 -0.25 -8.58
C ASN A 16 -19.07 -1.68 -8.34
N PHE A 17 -18.02 -1.85 -7.53
CA PHE A 17 -17.33 -3.13 -7.37
C PHE A 17 -17.15 -3.47 -5.89
N SER A 18 -17.15 -4.76 -5.59
CA SER A 18 -16.83 -5.22 -4.23
C SER A 18 -15.36 -4.96 -3.90
N LYS A 19 -15.04 -4.83 -2.61
CA LYS A 19 -13.65 -4.70 -2.15
C LYS A 19 -12.77 -5.85 -2.64
N THR A 20 -13.33 -7.07 -2.70
CA THR A 20 -12.62 -8.26 -3.19
C THR A 20 -12.25 -8.11 -4.66
N VAL A 21 -13.19 -7.68 -5.50
CA VAL A 21 -12.91 -7.47 -6.95
C VAL A 21 -11.85 -6.40 -7.14
N LEU A 22 -11.97 -5.26 -6.45
CA LEU A 22 -10.97 -4.19 -6.51
C LEU A 22 -9.58 -4.66 -6.04
N LYS A 23 -9.52 -5.47 -4.97
CA LYS A 23 -8.28 -6.06 -4.49
C LYS A 23 -7.65 -6.97 -5.54
N THR A 24 -8.44 -7.85 -6.15
CA THR A 24 -7.95 -8.75 -7.22
C THR A 24 -7.38 -7.95 -8.39
N ILE A 25 -8.11 -6.93 -8.87
CA ILE A 25 -7.65 -6.07 -9.98
C ILE A 25 -6.36 -5.33 -9.63
N ALA A 26 -6.26 -4.79 -8.42
CA ALA A 26 -5.06 -4.11 -7.96
C ALA A 26 -3.86 -5.06 -7.93
N LEU A 27 -4.02 -6.26 -7.38
CA LEU A 27 -2.96 -7.27 -7.31
C LEU A 27 -2.54 -7.75 -8.71
N GLU A 28 -3.49 -8.00 -9.61
CA GLU A 28 -3.19 -8.37 -11.00
C GLU A 28 -2.45 -7.24 -11.73
N THR A 29 -2.86 -5.99 -11.52
CA THR A 29 -2.19 -4.83 -12.10
C THR A 29 -0.75 -4.72 -11.59
N ILE A 30 -0.54 -4.87 -10.27
CA ILE A 30 0.80 -4.83 -9.67
C ILE A 30 1.66 -5.94 -10.27
N ASN A 31 1.20 -7.18 -10.24
CA ASN A 31 1.96 -8.33 -10.72
C ASN A 31 2.25 -8.30 -12.23
N THR A 32 1.44 -7.62 -13.04
CA THR A 32 1.65 -7.57 -14.49
C THR A 32 2.47 -6.37 -14.95
N ARG A 33 2.49 -5.26 -14.20
CA ARG A 33 3.20 -4.03 -14.58
C ARG A 33 4.49 -3.81 -13.78
N TYR A 34 4.52 -4.23 -12.53
CA TYR A 34 5.65 -4.13 -11.63
C TYR A 34 6.06 -5.56 -11.26
N LEU A 35 6.91 -6.15 -12.09
CA LEU A 35 7.37 -7.52 -11.91
C LEU A 35 8.42 -7.55 -10.79
N GLN A 36 8.18 -8.38 -9.78
CA GLN A 36 9.04 -8.52 -8.61
C GLN A 36 10.52 -8.86 -8.94
N PRO A 37 10.85 -9.67 -9.97
CA PRO A 37 12.25 -9.87 -10.36
C PRO A 37 12.96 -8.61 -10.85
N ASN A 38 12.19 -7.63 -11.33
CA ASN A 38 12.71 -6.40 -11.94
C ASN A 38 12.69 -5.22 -10.96
N TRP A 39 11.86 -5.28 -9.91
CA TRP A 39 11.63 -4.19 -8.96
C TRP A 39 11.50 -4.76 -7.55
N LEU A 40 12.23 -4.19 -6.60
CA LEU A 40 11.99 -4.49 -5.19
C LEU A 40 10.60 -3.96 -4.80
N HIS A 41 9.70 -4.86 -4.40
CA HIS A 41 8.39 -4.46 -3.91
C HIS A 41 8.50 -4.02 -2.46
N VAL A 42 8.11 -2.77 -2.19
CA VAL A 42 8.00 -2.25 -0.84
C VAL A 42 6.56 -1.80 -0.59
N CYS A 43 5.95 -2.40 0.42
CA CYS A 43 4.62 -2.10 0.91
C CYS A 43 4.75 -1.17 2.12
N THR A 44 4.21 0.03 2.01
CA THR A 44 4.16 1.02 3.09
C THR A 44 2.77 1.08 3.70
N TYR A 45 2.70 1.35 5.00
CA TYR A 45 1.43 1.52 5.70
C TYR A 45 1.56 2.56 6.82
N GLY A 46 0.68 3.56 6.84
CA GLY A 46 0.55 4.49 7.96
C GLY A 46 -0.70 4.19 8.79
N SER A 47 -0.57 4.21 10.12
CA SER A 47 -1.67 4.02 11.06
C SER A 47 -1.73 5.11 12.11
N ARG A 48 -2.91 5.28 12.70
CA ARG A 48 -3.08 6.02 13.95
C ARG A 48 -3.24 4.99 15.07
N LEU A 49 -2.44 5.13 16.12
CA LEU A 49 -2.51 4.30 17.32
C LEU A 49 -3.60 4.84 18.24
N ASN A 50 -4.45 3.93 18.72
CA ASN A 50 -5.66 4.28 19.48
C ASN A 50 -5.39 4.62 20.96
N GLN A 51 -4.20 4.30 21.49
CA GLN A 51 -3.93 4.38 22.93
C GLN A 51 -3.44 5.75 23.38
N ASP A 52 -2.61 6.42 22.57
CA ASP A 52 -1.96 7.69 22.90
C ASP A 52 -2.14 8.75 21.80
N GLY A 53 -2.88 8.42 20.74
CA GLY A 53 -3.06 9.31 19.59
C GLY A 53 -1.81 9.48 18.74
N SER A 54 -0.73 8.74 19.03
CA SER A 54 0.47 8.69 18.20
C SER A 54 0.15 8.01 16.86
N GLY A 55 0.93 8.34 15.84
CA GLY A 55 0.91 7.59 14.60
C GLY A 55 1.90 6.45 14.66
N GLY A 56 1.77 5.54 13.71
CA GLY A 56 2.81 4.59 13.43
C GLY A 56 2.92 4.33 11.95
N THR A 57 4.03 3.74 11.56
CA THR A 57 4.29 3.41 10.17
C THR A 57 4.98 2.07 10.06
N GLY A 58 4.53 1.29 9.08
CA GLY A 58 5.06 -0.03 8.77
C GLY A 58 5.59 -0.06 7.35
N ILE A 59 6.72 -0.73 7.19
CA ILE A 59 7.35 -1.01 5.90
C ILE A 59 7.58 -2.51 5.81
N PHE A 60 7.18 -3.09 4.68
CA PHE A 60 7.38 -4.50 4.38
C PHE A 60 7.94 -4.67 2.97
N SER A 61 8.99 -5.45 2.86
CA SER A 61 9.53 -6.00 1.63
C SER A 61 9.98 -7.43 1.90
N GLU A 62 10.26 -8.21 0.85
CA GLU A 62 10.82 -9.56 1.04
C GLU A 62 12.19 -9.54 1.73
N LEU A 63 12.94 -8.43 1.61
CA LEU A 63 14.27 -8.29 2.20
C LEU A 63 14.25 -7.76 3.63
N PHE A 64 13.23 -7.00 4.02
CA PHE A 64 13.15 -6.36 5.32
C PHE A 64 11.72 -6.02 5.71
N ALA A 65 11.46 -6.01 7.01
CA ALA A 65 10.20 -5.53 7.55
C ALA A 65 10.47 -4.81 8.87
N PHE A 66 9.91 -3.62 9.04
CA PHE A 66 10.03 -2.88 10.29
C PHE A 66 8.83 -1.97 10.53
N TYR A 67 8.68 -1.58 11.79
CA TYR A 67 7.62 -0.70 12.25
C TYR A 67 8.23 0.41 13.10
N LEU A 68 7.76 1.63 12.91
CA LEU A 68 8.20 2.81 13.62
C LEU A 68 7.00 3.48 14.30
N ASN A 69 7.14 3.77 15.58
CA ASN A 69 6.21 4.65 16.29
C ASN A 69 6.56 6.09 15.93
N LEU A 70 5.56 6.90 15.64
CA LEU A 70 5.71 8.31 15.37
C LEU A 70 5.35 9.11 16.61
N VAL A 71 5.61 10.41 16.54
CA VAL A 71 5.28 11.35 17.61
C VAL A 71 3.74 11.41 17.82
N PRO A 72 3.26 11.82 19.01
CA PRO A 72 1.85 12.08 19.24
C PRO A 72 1.24 13.05 18.22
N ASP A 73 -0.08 12.94 18.00
CA ASP A 73 -0.86 13.78 17.07
C ASP A 73 -0.51 13.65 15.58
N THR A 74 0.34 12.69 15.19
CA THR A 74 0.55 12.38 13.76
C THR A 74 -0.63 11.60 13.18
N SER A 75 -1.05 11.98 11.97
CA SER A 75 -2.10 11.29 11.24
C SER A 75 -1.60 10.00 10.59
N SER A 76 -2.53 9.13 10.16
CA SER A 76 -2.16 7.97 9.32
C SER A 76 -1.48 8.39 8.02
N PHE A 77 -1.81 9.57 7.49
CA PHE A 77 -1.18 10.10 6.29
C PHE A 77 0.28 10.50 6.54
N ASP A 78 0.56 11.15 7.67
CA ASP A 78 1.94 11.46 8.08
C ASP A 78 2.77 10.18 8.21
N GLY A 79 2.15 9.10 8.71
CA GLY A 79 2.79 7.79 8.76
C GLY A 79 3.09 7.19 7.39
N GLU A 80 2.25 7.38 6.38
CA GLU A 80 2.57 6.96 5.00
C GLU A 80 3.74 7.76 4.43
N ILE A 81 3.80 9.08 4.68
CA ILE A 81 4.92 9.93 4.23
C ILE A 81 6.23 9.47 4.88
N GLU A 82 6.21 9.22 6.19
CA GLU A 82 7.40 8.69 6.89
C GLU A 82 7.77 7.29 6.41
N ALA A 83 6.81 6.44 6.07
CA ALA A 83 7.07 5.12 5.49
C ALA A 83 7.91 5.25 4.21
N VAL A 84 7.49 6.16 3.31
CA VAL A 84 8.16 6.37 2.03
C VAL A 84 9.55 6.96 2.22
N ARG A 85 9.69 7.93 3.14
CA ARG A 85 10.99 8.53 3.49
C ARG A 85 11.99 7.48 3.97
N ASN A 86 11.57 6.61 4.89
CA ASN A 86 12.43 5.58 5.47
C ASN A 86 12.68 4.39 4.52
N THR A 87 11.87 4.21 3.48
CA THR A 87 12.07 3.16 2.47
C THR A 87 13.25 3.45 1.54
N ILE A 88 13.58 4.72 1.32
CA ILE A 88 14.55 5.16 0.31
C ILE A 88 15.95 5.45 0.93
N GLN A 89 16.03 5.54 2.26
CA GLN A 89 17.29 5.78 2.99
C GLN A 89 18.14 4.50 3.10
#